data_AF-A0A368FG48-F1
#
_entry.id   AF-A0A368FG48-F1
#
_cell.length_a   1.000
_cell.length_b   1.000
_cell.length_c   1.000
_cell.angle_alpha   90.00
_cell.angle_beta   90.00
_cell.angle_gamma   90.00
#
_symmetry.space_group_name_H-M   'P 1'
#
loop_
_entity.id
_entity.type
_entity.pdbx_description
1 polymer ?
#
loop_
_entity_poly.entity_id
_entity_poly.type
_entity_poly.pdbx_seq_one_letter_code
_entity_poly.pdbx_strand_id
1 'polypeptide(L)'
;VLTVVFFIFLPIIFHLQKTAVSVHFLPFLLAPLGLCVSGVLRSLCLVGRAFTQHIIAYMGASLGVAFIVAPLVVFSYVASNSLAEWTKVFMTAAAIIAVSSIVFAIFGRGRASNWAASTWDPLISTKMRNLQPIDFSQDECGLYELRLIDPNKK
;
A
#
# COMPACT_ATOMS: atom_id res chain seq x y z
N VAL A 1 -11.39 -8.09 3.97
CA VAL A 1 -12.18 -9.23 4.51
C VAL A 1 -11.52 -10.57 4.22
N LEU A 2 -11.30 -10.96 2.96
CA LEU A 2 -10.66 -12.24 2.62
C LEU A 2 -9.28 -12.42 3.28
N THR A 3 -8.46 -11.35 3.31
CA THR A 3 -7.18 -11.32 4.02
C THR A 3 -7.30 -11.57 5.53
N VAL A 4 -8.35 -11.08 6.19
CA VAL A 4 -8.59 -11.33 7.62
C VAL A 4 -8.80 -12.82 7.88
N VAL A 5 -9.65 -13.44 7.06
CA VAL A 5 -9.96 -14.88 7.13
C VAL A 5 -8.67 -15.70 7.00
N PHE A 6 -7.81 -15.32 6.05
CA PHE A 6 -6.51 -15.96 5.85
C PHE A 6 -5.56 -15.86 7.05
N PHE A 7 -5.48 -14.69 7.71
CA PHE A 7 -4.67 -14.53 8.92
C PHE A 7 -5.19 -15.36 10.10
N ILE A 8 -6.51 -15.59 10.20
CA ILE A 8 -7.10 -16.45 11.22
C ILE A 8 -6.80 -17.94 10.96
N PHE A 9 -6.75 -18.37 9.69
CA PHE A 9 -6.47 -19.76 9.33
C PHE A 9 -4.98 -20.14 9.36
N LEU A 10 -4.06 -19.15 9.28
CA LEU A 10 -2.61 -19.38 9.31
C LEU A 10 -2.13 -20.21 10.53
N PRO A 11 -2.50 -19.86 11.78
CA PRO A 11 -2.16 -20.65 12.96
C PRO A 11 -2.60 -22.12 12.89
N ILE A 12 -3.81 -22.36 12.36
CA ILE A 12 -4.39 -23.70 12.25
C ILE A 12 -3.57 -24.53 11.26
N ILE A 13 -3.18 -23.94 10.13
CA ILE A 13 -2.39 -24.64 9.11
C ILE A 13 -0.98 -24.93 9.60
N PHE A 14 -0.35 -24.01 10.33
CA PHE A 14 0.95 -24.25 10.94
C PHE A 14 0.89 -25.32 12.04
N HIS A 15 -0.23 -25.42 12.77
CA HIS A 15 -0.44 -26.51 13.72
C HIS A 15 -0.52 -27.89 13.04
N LEU A 16 -1.12 -27.97 11.84
CA LEU A 16 -1.24 -29.22 11.10
C LEU A 16 0.09 -29.76 10.54
N GLN A 17 1.14 -28.94 10.47
CA GLN A 17 2.50 -29.28 10.00
C GLN A 17 2.58 -30.06 8.67
N LYS A 18 1.55 -29.98 7.81
CA LYS A 18 1.55 -30.61 6.49
C LYS A 18 2.21 -29.71 5.46
N THR A 19 3.42 -30.06 5.04
CA THR A 19 4.25 -29.26 4.11
C THR A 19 3.53 -28.93 2.80
N ALA A 20 2.81 -29.90 2.21
CA ALA A 20 2.07 -29.68 0.96
C ALA A 20 0.98 -28.61 1.11
N VAL A 21 0.22 -28.63 2.21
CA VAL A 21 -0.84 -27.65 2.46
C VAL A 21 -0.25 -26.27 2.71
N SER A 22 0.82 -26.18 3.50
CA SER A 22 1.47 -24.91 3.83
C SER A 22 2.06 -24.22 2.59
N VAL A 23 2.65 -24.99 1.66
CA VAL A 23 3.27 -24.46 0.44
C VAL A 23 2.22 -23.89 -0.53
N HIS A 24 1.03 -24.50 -0.63
CA HIS A 24 -0.03 -23.99 -1.50
C HIS A 24 -0.87 -22.88 -0.86
N PHE A 25 -0.97 -22.85 0.46
CA PHE A 25 -1.77 -21.84 1.17
C PHE A 25 -1.09 -20.47 1.18
N LEU A 26 0.25 -20.42 1.30
CA LEU A 26 0.99 -19.16 1.35
C LEU A 26 0.84 -18.28 0.08
N PRO A 27 0.97 -18.83 -1.15
CA PRO A 27 0.70 -18.09 -2.39
C PRO A 27 -0.75 -17.65 -2.50
N PHE A 28 -1.68 -18.50 -2.05
CA PHE A 28 -3.11 -18.20 -2.06
C PHE A 28 -3.48 -17.06 -1.10
N LEU A 29 -2.72 -16.91 -0.02
CA LEU A 29 -2.82 -15.80 0.93
C LEU A 29 -2.25 -14.49 0.37
N LEU A 30 -1.18 -14.57 -0.44
CA LEU A 30 -0.55 -13.42 -1.10
C LEU A 30 -1.36 -12.88 -2.29
N ALA A 31 -2.09 -13.73 -3.02
CA ALA A 31 -2.84 -13.30 -4.19
C ALA A 31 -3.90 -12.21 -3.90
N PRO A 32 -4.75 -12.31 -2.87
CA PRO A 32 -5.68 -11.25 -2.49
C PRO A 32 -4.98 -9.96 -2.06
N LEU A 33 -3.84 -10.07 -1.38
CA LEU A 33 -3.02 -8.90 -1.01
C LEU A 33 -2.55 -8.15 -2.26
N GLY A 34 -2.02 -8.88 -3.25
CA GLY A 34 -1.60 -8.29 -4.53
C GLY A 34 -2.75 -7.63 -5.32
N LEU A 35 -3.92 -8.29 -5.36
CA LEU A 35 -5.12 -7.73 -5.98
C LEU A 35 -5.64 -6.49 -5.26
N CYS A 36 -5.60 -6.46 -3.92
CA CYS A 36 -5.96 -5.30 -3.13
C CYS A 36 -5.04 -4.11 -3.42
N VAL A 37 -3.72 -4.32 -3.43
CA VAL A 37 -2.75 -3.25 -3.72
C VAL A 37 -2.95 -2.71 -5.13
N SER A 38 -3.06 -3.59 -6.13
CA SER A 38 -3.29 -3.19 -7.52
C SER A 38 -4.61 -2.43 -7.71
N GLY A 39 -5.69 -2.92 -7.08
CA GLY A 39 -7.00 -2.29 -7.11
C GLY A 39 -7.02 -0.92 -6.43
N VAL A 40 -6.38 -0.79 -5.27
CA VAL A 40 -6.27 0.50 -4.56
C VAL A 40 -5.48 1.51 -5.37
N LEU A 41 -4.31 1.15 -5.88
CA LEU A 41 -3.49 2.06 -6.68
C LEU A 41 -4.23 2.55 -7.93
N ARG A 42 -4.94 1.67 -8.64
CA ARG A 42 -5.78 2.08 -9.78
C ARG A 42 -6.94 2.97 -9.37
N SER A 43 -7.61 2.67 -8.26
CA SER A 43 -8.72 3.49 -7.76
C SER A 43 -8.27 4.90 -7.38
N LEU A 44 -7.08 5.06 -6.81
CA LEU A 44 -6.55 6.37 -6.40
C LEU A 44 -6.30 7.28 -7.60
N CYS A 45 -5.76 6.73 -8.70
CA CYS A 45 -5.56 7.46 -9.95
C CYS A 45 -6.88 7.91 -10.60
N LEU A 46 -7.98 7.19 -10.35
CA LEU A 46 -9.30 7.52 -10.91
C LEU A 46 -10.04 8.59 -10.08
N VAL A 47 -9.87 8.59 -8.75
CA VAL A 47 -10.61 9.50 -7.85
C VAL A 47 -10.15 10.96 -7.94
N GLY A 48 -8.90 11.20 -8.35
CA GLY A 48 -8.35 12.56 -8.43
C GLY A 48 -7.18 12.67 -9.39
N ARG A 49 -7.43 12.50 -10.70
CA ARG A 49 -6.40 12.50 -11.75
C ARG A 49 -5.37 13.63 -11.60
N ALA A 50 -5.84 14.86 -11.38
CA ALA A 50 -4.99 16.04 -11.21
C ALA A 50 -4.22 16.10 -9.87
N PHE A 51 -4.67 15.38 -8.85
CA PHE A 51 -4.08 15.37 -7.50
C PHE A 51 -3.44 14.03 -7.12
N THR A 52 -3.35 13.11 -8.09
CA THR A 52 -2.87 11.74 -7.91
C THR A 52 -1.53 11.69 -7.17
N GLN A 53 -0.57 12.55 -7.52
CA GLN A 53 0.74 12.59 -6.87
C GLN A 53 0.64 12.86 -5.35
N HIS A 54 -0.19 13.82 -4.94
CA HIS A 54 -0.36 14.16 -3.53
C HIS A 54 -1.10 13.03 -2.79
N ILE A 55 -2.14 12.48 -3.41
CA ILE A 55 -2.92 11.36 -2.85
C ILE A 55 -2.01 10.14 -2.62
N ILE A 56 -1.18 9.79 -3.61
CA ILE A 56 -0.23 8.67 -3.52
C ILE A 56 0.84 8.97 -2.47
N ALA A 57 1.35 10.20 -2.38
CA ALA A 57 2.34 10.59 -1.38
C ALA A 57 1.80 10.42 0.05
N TYR A 58 0.58 10.90 0.34
CA TYR A 58 -0.06 10.70 1.64
C TYR A 58 -0.37 9.23 1.93
N MET A 59 -0.74 8.45 0.91
CA MET A 59 -0.88 6.99 1.04
C MET A 59 0.47 6.35 1.39
N GLY A 60 1.57 6.79 0.80
CA GLY A 60 2.92 6.32 1.10
C GLY A 60 3.28 6.47 2.57
N ALA A 61 2.91 7.60 3.19
CA ALA A 61 3.09 7.79 4.64
C ALA A 61 2.30 6.75 5.46
N SER A 62 1.05 6.46 5.07
CA SER A 62 0.24 5.43 5.75
C SER A 62 0.82 4.01 5.60
N LEU A 63 1.40 3.69 4.44
CA LEU A 63 2.13 2.44 4.23
C LEU A 63 3.39 2.38 5.12
N GLY A 64 4.14 3.48 5.22
CA GLY A 64 5.30 3.60 6.10
C GLY A 64 4.94 3.29 7.56
N VAL A 65 3.84 3.85 8.07
CA VAL A 65 3.33 3.53 9.41
C VAL A 65 3.03 2.04 9.54
N ALA A 66 2.38 1.42 8.55
CA ALA A 66 2.09 -0.02 8.58
C ALA A 66 3.37 -0.88 8.63
N PHE A 67 4.40 -0.51 7.86
CA PHE A 67 5.70 -1.19 7.85
C PHE A 67 6.49 -1.02 9.13
N ILE A 68 6.23 0.01 9.94
CA ILE A 68 6.81 0.19 11.27
C ILE A 68 6.03 -0.59 12.32
N VAL A 69 4.70 -0.56 12.27
CA VAL A 69 3.84 -1.24 13.24
C VAL A 69 4.01 -2.75 13.18
N ALA A 70 4.12 -3.34 11.99
CA ALA A 70 4.26 -4.78 11.81
C ALA A 70 5.45 -5.39 12.59
N PRO A 71 6.71 -4.93 12.42
CA PRO A 71 7.83 -5.45 13.20
C PRO A 71 7.71 -5.15 14.70
N LEU A 72 7.15 -4.00 15.11
CA LEU A 72 6.93 -3.69 16.53
C LEU A 72 5.97 -4.70 17.20
N VAL A 73 4.93 -5.13 16.49
CA VAL A 73 4.01 -6.18 16.96
C VAL A 73 4.72 -7.52 17.06
N VAL A 74 5.61 -7.85 16.12
CA VAL A 74 6.40 -9.09 16.18
C VAL A 74 7.35 -9.06 17.38
N PHE A 75 8.10 -7.97 17.56
CA PHE A 75 9.05 -7.82 18.67
C PHE A 75 8.37 -7.84 20.04
N SER A 76 7.11 -7.40 20.15
CA SER A 76 6.39 -7.40 21.43
C SER A 76 5.85 -8.78 21.82
N TYR A 77 5.56 -9.66 20.86
CA TYR A 77 4.98 -10.97 21.12
C TYR A 77 5.97 -12.14 21.01
N VAL A 78 6.98 -12.05 20.15
CA VAL A 78 7.87 -13.18 19.82
C VAL A 78 9.14 -13.08 20.64
N ALA A 79 9.34 -14.05 21.54
CA ALA A 79 10.55 -14.16 22.37
C ALA A 79 11.21 -15.53 22.23
N SER A 80 10.41 -16.60 22.20
CA SER A 80 10.87 -17.99 22.14
C SER A 80 10.65 -18.65 20.77
N ASN A 81 10.07 -17.91 19.81
CA ASN A 81 9.75 -18.39 18.46
C ASN A 81 8.79 -19.59 18.47
N SER A 82 7.78 -19.54 19.36
CA SER A 82 6.78 -20.60 19.48
C SER A 82 5.53 -20.33 18.65
N LEU A 83 4.82 -21.40 18.26
CA LEU A 83 3.57 -21.29 17.50
C LEU A 83 2.52 -20.44 18.25
N ALA A 84 2.48 -20.51 19.58
CA ALA A 84 1.54 -19.74 20.39
C ALA A 84 1.81 -18.24 20.32
N GLU A 85 3.08 -17.82 20.27
CA GLU A 85 3.47 -16.41 20.10
C GLU A 85 3.07 -15.92 18.70
N TRP A 86 3.38 -16.69 17.65
CA TRP A 86 3.00 -16.36 16.28
C TRP A 86 1.49 -16.32 16.08
N THR A 87 0.74 -17.16 16.78
CA THR A 87 -0.73 -17.11 16.77
C THR A 87 -1.22 -15.75 17.27
N LYS A 88 -0.64 -15.20 18.34
CA LYS A 88 -0.99 -13.86 18.83
C LYS A 88 -0.67 -12.77 17.81
N VAL A 89 0.49 -12.86 17.13
CA VAL A 89 0.87 -11.93 16.05
C VAL A 89 -0.16 -11.97 14.91
N PHE A 90 -0.54 -13.16 14.44
CA PHE A 90 -1.50 -13.27 13.34
C PHE A 90 -2.91 -12.80 13.74
N MET A 91 -3.35 -13.07 14.96
CA MET A 91 -4.65 -12.62 15.45
C MET A 91 -4.71 -11.10 15.65
N THR A 92 -3.63 -10.48 16.13
CA THR A 92 -3.56 -9.01 16.24
C THR A 92 -3.52 -8.33 14.86
N ALA A 93 -2.77 -8.88 13.90
CA ALA A 93 -2.80 -8.41 12.53
C ALA A 93 -4.20 -8.54 11.90
N ALA A 94 -4.88 -9.68 12.11
CA ALA A 94 -6.26 -9.88 11.66
C ALA A 94 -7.21 -8.82 12.23
N ALA A 95 -7.08 -8.48 13.52
CA ALA A 95 -7.89 -7.45 14.17
C ALA A 95 -7.66 -6.06 13.56
N ILE A 96 -6.40 -5.66 13.34
CA ILE A 96 -6.05 -4.37 12.71
C ILE A 96 -6.64 -4.27 11.30
N ILE A 97 -6.48 -5.33 10.50
CA ILE A 97 -7.01 -5.38 9.13
C ILE A 97 -8.55 -5.37 9.14
N ALA A 98 -9.19 -6.05 10.08
CA ALA A 98 -10.64 -6.05 10.22
C ALA A 98 -11.18 -4.65 10.57
N VAL A 99 -10.60 -3.98 11.55
CA VAL A 99 -10.98 -2.61 11.94
C VAL A 99 -10.79 -1.65 10.76
N SER A 100 -9.64 -1.72 10.08
CA SER A 100 -9.37 -0.91 8.89
C SER A 100 -10.38 -1.17 7.76
N SER A 101 -10.76 -2.44 7.57
CA SER A 101 -11.79 -2.81 6.59
C SER A 101 -13.17 -2.25 6.94
N ILE A 102 -13.53 -2.21 8.23
CA ILE A 102 -14.81 -1.64 8.69
C ILE A 102 -14.83 -0.12 8.44
N VAL A 103 -13.76 0.58 8.80
CA VAL A 103 -13.62 2.02 8.52
C VAL A 103 -13.75 2.28 7.02
N PHE A 104 -13.06 1.49 6.19
CA PHE A 104 -13.18 1.61 4.74
C PHE A 104 -14.58 1.28 4.22
N ALA A 105 -15.28 0.30 4.79
CA ALA A 105 -16.65 -0.02 4.37
C ALA A 105 -17.64 1.13 4.68
N ILE A 106 -17.43 1.85 5.78
CA ILE A 106 -18.29 2.98 6.19
C ILE A 106 -18.01 4.22 5.34
N PHE A 107 -16.73 4.60 5.21
CA PHE A 107 -16.32 5.86 4.60
C PHE A 107 -15.95 5.75 3.12
N GLY A 108 -15.60 4.56 2.65
CA GLY A 108 -15.22 4.30 1.27
C GLY A 108 -16.36 4.64 0.31
N ARG A 109 -16.02 5.31 -0.78
CA ARG A 109 -16.94 5.64 -1.87
C ARG A 109 -16.26 5.35 -3.20
N GLY A 110 -16.98 4.72 -4.13
CA GLY A 110 -16.51 4.44 -5.49
C GLY A 110 -16.73 5.60 -6.47
N ARG A 111 -16.85 6.84 -5.98
CA ARG A 111 -17.05 8.04 -6.79
C ARG A 111 -15.96 9.05 -6.47
N ALA A 112 -15.65 9.92 -7.43
CA ALA A 112 -14.76 11.06 -7.18
C ALA A 112 -15.29 11.87 -5.99
N SER A 113 -14.37 12.35 -5.14
CA SER A 113 -14.75 13.19 -4.01
C SER A 113 -15.28 14.54 -4.52
N ASN A 114 -16.18 15.19 -3.77
CA ASN A 114 -16.83 16.44 -4.20
C ASN A 114 -15.82 17.55 -4.57
N TRP A 115 -14.67 17.59 -3.89
CA TRP A 115 -13.60 18.56 -4.16
C TRP A 115 -12.80 18.25 -5.44
N ALA A 116 -12.83 17.00 -5.90
CA ALA A 116 -12.16 16.54 -7.12
C ALA A 116 -13.12 16.36 -8.31
N ALA A 117 -14.43 16.54 -8.09
CA ALA A 117 -15.48 16.22 -9.07
C ALA A 117 -15.30 16.96 -10.41
N SER A 118 -14.85 18.22 -10.39
CA SER A 118 -14.56 19.00 -11.60
C SER A 118 -13.28 18.59 -12.33
N THR A 119 -12.36 17.92 -11.65
CA THR A 119 -11.07 17.45 -12.20
C THR A 119 -11.09 15.97 -12.61
N TRP A 120 -12.18 15.28 -12.31
CA TRP A 120 -12.37 13.86 -12.60
C TRP A 120 -12.78 13.62 -14.06
N ASP A 121 -13.55 14.54 -14.65
CA ASP A 121 -14.08 14.40 -16.00
C ASP A 121 -12.94 14.48 -17.04
N PRO A 122 -12.69 13.42 -17.83
CA PRO A 122 -11.64 13.42 -18.85
C PRO A 122 -11.89 14.41 -20.00
N LEU A 123 -13.13 14.91 -20.15
CA LEU A 123 -13.52 15.89 -21.17
C LEU A 123 -13.34 17.34 -20.70
N ILE A 124 -13.22 17.55 -19.38
CA ILE A 124 -12.89 18.86 -18.83
C ILE A 124 -11.38 19.04 -18.95
N SER A 125 -10.95 19.83 -19.94
CA SER A 125 -9.58 20.34 -20.06
C SER A 125 -9.29 21.30 -18.90
N THR A 126 -9.02 20.74 -17.73
CA THR A 126 -8.54 21.52 -16.61
C THR A 126 -7.04 21.74 -16.86
N LYS A 127 -6.64 22.96 -17.23
CA LYS A 127 -5.22 23.35 -17.19
C LYS A 127 -4.70 23.04 -15.78
N MET A 128 -3.54 22.38 -15.67
CA MET A 128 -2.89 22.14 -14.38
C MET A 128 -2.87 23.45 -13.59
N ARG A 129 -3.53 23.47 -12.43
CA ARG A 129 -3.74 24.72 -11.66
C ARG A 129 -2.42 25.28 -11.10
N ASN A 130 -1.41 24.41 -10.98
CA ASN A 130 -0.02 24.79 -10.81
C ASN A 130 0.73 24.57 -12.13
N LEU A 131 0.67 25.58 -13.01
CA LEU A 131 1.68 25.85 -14.03
C LEU A 131 2.77 26.72 -13.40
N GLN A 132 3.36 26.33 -12.26
CA GLN A 132 4.79 26.57 -12.22
C GLN A 132 5.33 25.51 -13.17
N PRO A 133 5.94 25.91 -14.31
CA PRO A 133 6.74 24.96 -15.06
C PRO A 133 7.63 24.26 -14.03
N ILE A 134 7.76 22.93 -14.13
CA ILE A 134 8.86 22.25 -13.46
C ILE A 134 10.09 23.06 -13.87
N ASP A 135 10.71 23.73 -12.92
CA ASP A 135 11.85 24.54 -13.25
C ASP A 135 12.98 23.54 -13.43
N PHE A 136 13.21 23.12 -14.67
CA PHE A 136 14.26 22.16 -15.01
C PHE A 136 15.65 22.63 -14.50
N SER A 137 15.82 23.91 -14.16
CA SER A 137 17.03 24.43 -13.55
C SER A 137 17.14 24.17 -12.03
N GLN A 138 16.02 23.97 -11.31
CA GLN A 138 15.99 23.73 -9.86
C GLN A 138 15.53 22.32 -9.48
N ASP A 139 14.62 21.71 -10.23
CA ASP A 139 13.95 20.45 -9.87
C ASP A 139 14.68 19.19 -10.38
N GLU A 140 15.62 19.33 -11.34
CA GLU A 140 16.44 18.23 -11.89
C GLU A 140 17.93 18.29 -11.47
N CYS A 141 18.24 18.73 -10.24
CA CYS A 141 19.61 18.84 -9.72
C CYS A 141 20.48 17.54 -9.74
N GLY A 142 19.98 16.41 -10.26
CA GLY A 142 20.75 15.17 -10.41
C GLY A 142 21.04 14.75 -11.85
N LEU A 143 20.18 15.09 -12.83
CA LEU A 143 20.31 14.58 -14.21
C LEU A 143 21.29 15.39 -15.06
N TYR A 144 21.41 16.69 -14.79
CA TYR A 144 22.39 17.57 -15.44
C TYR A 144 23.83 17.25 -15.01
N GLU A 145 24.05 16.97 -13.72
CA GLU A 145 25.34 16.53 -13.16
C GLU A 145 25.81 15.20 -13.77
N LEU A 146 24.89 14.25 -13.96
CA LEU A 146 25.16 12.95 -14.60
C LEU A 146 25.51 13.07 -16.09
N ARG A 147 24.97 14.07 -16.80
CA ARG A 147 25.31 14.34 -18.22
C ARG A 147 26.62 15.11 -18.38
N LEU A 148 27.08 15.81 -17.34
CA LEU A 148 28.38 16.49 -17.31
C LEU A 148 29.55 15.53 -17.03
N ILE A 149 29.28 14.34 -16.48
CA ILE A 149 30.24 13.24 -16.38
C ILE A 149 30.28 12.50 -17.73
N ASP A 150 30.66 13.21 -18.78
CA ASP A 150 31.07 12.57 -20.03
C ASP A 150 32.57 12.24 -19.89
N PRO A 151 32.98 10.95 -19.83
CA PRO A 151 34.38 10.56 -19.61
C PRO A 151 35.31 10.94 -20.77
N ASN A 152 34.78 11.50 -21.86
CA ASN A 152 35.53 11.87 -23.07
C ASN A 152 35.92 13.35 -23.18
N LYS A 153 35.68 14.20 -22.17
CA LYS A 153 36.32 15.53 -22.12
C LYS A 153 37.79 15.41 -21.70
N LYS A 154 38.67 15.19 -22.68
CA LYS A 154 40.08 15.60 -22.64
C LYS A 154 40.20 17.09 -22.90
#